data_AF-B6EAM4-F1
#
_entry.id   AF-B6EAM4-F1
#
_cell.length_a   1.000
_cell.length_b   1.000
_cell.length_c   1.000
_cell.angle_alpha   90.00
_cell.angle_beta   90.00
_cell.angle_gamma   90.00
#
_symmetry.space_group_name_H-M   'P 1'
#
loop_
_entity.id
_entity.type
_entity.pdbx_description
1 polymer ?
#
loop_
_entity_poly.entity_id
_entity_poly.type
_entity_poly.pdbx_seq_one_letter_code
_entity_poly.pdbx_strand_id
1 'polypeptide(L)'
;EKITRLIEYATNRSLPVIIVCASGGARMQEGSLSLMQMAKISSASYDYQSKKKLFYVSILTSPTTGGVTASFGMLGDIIIAEPNAYIAFAGKRVIEQTLKKTVPDGSQAAEYLFHKGLFDPI
;
A
#
# COMPACT_ATOMS: atom_id res chain seq x y z
N GLU A 1 -4.29 12.05 -7.17
CA GLU A 1 -4.45 12.40 -8.61
C GLU A 1 -3.57 11.59 -9.56
N LYS A 2 -2.23 11.74 -9.53
CA LYS A 2 -1.34 11.12 -10.53
C LYS A 2 -1.50 9.60 -10.64
N ILE A 3 -1.66 8.91 -9.52
CA ILE A 3 -1.84 7.45 -9.47
C ILE A 3 -3.17 7.04 -10.12
N THR A 4 -4.28 7.75 -9.81
CA THR A 4 -5.57 7.50 -10.46
C THR A 4 -5.47 7.66 -11.97
N ARG A 5 -4.84 8.75 -12.44
CA ARG A 5 -4.63 8.98 -13.88
C ARG A 5 -3.78 7.90 -14.54
N LEU A 6 -2.76 7.39 -13.86
CA LEU A 6 -1.95 6.25 -14.34
C LEU A 6 -2.84 5.02 -14.54
N ILE A 7 -3.65 4.68 -13.53
CA ILE A 7 -4.54 3.52 -13.57
C ILE A 7 -5.57 3.69 -14.68
N GLU A 8 -6.25 4.83 -14.78
CA GLU A 8 -7.23 5.11 -15.83
C GLU A 8 -6.61 5.06 -17.24
N TYR A 9 -5.40 5.59 -17.40
CA TYR A 9 -4.66 5.50 -18.66
C TYR A 9 -4.39 4.04 -19.03
N ALA A 10 -3.94 3.23 -18.06
CA ALA A 10 -3.68 1.81 -18.25
C ALA A 10 -4.98 1.03 -18.54
N THR A 11 -6.09 1.36 -17.87
CA THR A 11 -7.44 0.82 -18.15
C THR A 11 -7.84 1.05 -19.60
N ASN A 12 -7.66 2.27 -20.11
CA ASN A 12 -8.05 2.64 -21.47
C ASN A 12 -7.18 1.98 -22.54
N ARG A 13 -5.90 1.74 -22.22
CA ARG A 13 -4.94 1.11 -23.15
C ARG A 13 -4.76 -0.39 -22.94
N SER A 14 -5.47 -0.99 -21.99
CA SER A 14 -5.33 -2.40 -21.61
C SER A 14 -3.89 -2.78 -21.26
N LEU A 15 -3.22 -1.93 -20.48
CA LEU A 15 -1.82 -2.12 -20.08
C LEU A 15 -1.73 -2.64 -18.64
N PRO A 16 -0.72 -3.46 -18.30
CA PRO A 16 -0.40 -3.79 -16.92
C PRO A 16 0.07 -2.56 -16.15
N VAL A 17 -0.13 -2.55 -14.83
CA VAL A 17 0.31 -1.48 -13.92
C VAL A 17 1.29 -2.05 -12.90
N ILE A 18 2.38 -1.32 -12.67
CA ILE A 18 3.31 -1.59 -11.57
C ILE A 18 3.42 -0.30 -10.75
N ILE A 19 3.20 -0.38 -9.44
CA ILE A 19 3.34 0.76 -8.53
C ILE A 19 4.37 0.42 -7.46
N VAL A 20 5.41 1.25 -7.37
CA VAL A 20 6.38 1.23 -6.27
C VAL A 20 5.90 2.18 -5.18
N CYS A 21 5.64 1.63 -4.00
CA CYS A 21 5.09 2.32 -2.85
C CYS A 21 6.22 2.70 -1.89
N ALA A 22 6.32 4.00 -1.59
CA ALA A 22 7.11 4.54 -0.49
C ALA A 22 6.32 5.68 0.14
N SER A 23 5.90 5.52 1.40
CA SER A 23 5.13 6.50 2.15
C SER A 23 5.29 6.35 3.66
N GLY A 24 5.44 7.49 4.34
CA GLY A 24 5.36 7.58 5.80
C GLY A 24 3.94 7.82 6.34
N GLY A 25 2.92 7.81 5.48
CA GLY A 25 1.51 8.00 5.86
C GLY A 25 0.78 9.04 5.02
N ALA A 26 -0.39 9.48 5.50
CA ALA A 26 -1.18 10.51 4.85
C ALA A 26 -0.54 11.90 5.02
N ARG A 27 -0.61 12.74 3.98
CA ARG A 27 -0.14 14.12 4.06
C ARG A 27 -1.14 14.97 4.86
N MET A 28 -0.86 15.17 6.14
CA MET A 28 -1.78 15.84 7.07
C MET A 28 -2.13 17.29 6.67
N GLN A 29 -1.25 17.96 5.92
CA GLN A 29 -1.43 19.34 5.46
C GLN A 29 -2.63 19.48 4.51
N GLU A 30 -3.01 18.40 3.82
CA GLU A 30 -4.19 18.38 2.94
C GLU A 30 -5.44 17.85 3.67
N GLY A 31 -5.33 17.50 4.95
CA GLY A 31 -6.45 17.08 5.80
C GLY A 31 -7.26 15.91 5.23
N SER A 32 -8.58 16.07 5.17
CA SER A 32 -9.50 15.04 4.66
C SER A 32 -9.28 14.73 3.18
N LEU A 33 -8.70 15.63 2.39
CA LEU A 33 -8.41 15.37 0.97
C LEU A 33 -7.37 14.25 0.82
N SER A 34 -6.38 14.19 1.71
CA SER A 34 -5.42 13.08 1.75
C SER A 34 -6.09 11.74 2.02
N LEU A 35 -7.07 11.71 2.93
CA LEU A 35 -7.84 10.49 3.21
C LEU A 35 -8.66 10.07 1.98
N MET A 36 -9.32 11.02 1.32
CA MET A 36 -10.14 10.74 0.14
C MET A 36 -9.32 10.22 -1.05
N GLN A 37 -8.00 10.47 -1.11
CA GLN A 37 -7.16 9.85 -2.14
C GLN A 37 -7.15 8.33 -2.03
N MET A 38 -7.26 7.76 -0.82
CA MET A 38 -7.33 6.29 -0.65
C MET A 38 -8.55 5.73 -1.38
N ALA A 39 -9.74 6.28 -1.09
CA ALA A 39 -10.98 5.86 -1.72
C ALA A 39 -10.95 6.06 -3.25
N LYS A 40 -10.42 7.20 -3.71
CA LYS A 40 -10.31 7.51 -5.15
C LYS A 40 -9.43 6.50 -5.89
N ILE A 41 -8.24 6.20 -5.37
CA ILE A 41 -7.30 5.28 -6.03
C ILE A 41 -7.82 3.85 -5.96
N SER A 42 -8.38 3.42 -4.81
CA SER A 42 -8.97 2.08 -4.67
C SER A 42 -10.14 1.87 -5.62
N SER A 43 -11.00 2.89 -5.81
CA SER A 43 -12.11 2.83 -6.78
C SER A 43 -11.62 2.65 -8.22
N ALA A 44 -10.61 3.43 -8.63
CA ALA A 44 -10.00 3.27 -9.96
C ALA A 44 -9.33 1.89 -10.14
N SER A 45 -8.67 1.38 -9.09
CA SER A 45 -8.04 0.06 -9.09
C SER A 45 -9.08 -1.07 -9.22
N TYR A 46 -10.21 -0.93 -8.53
CA TYR A 46 -11.32 -1.88 -8.63
C TYR A 46 -11.90 -1.94 -10.04
N ASP A 47 -12.11 -0.79 -10.69
CA ASP A 47 -12.58 -0.73 -12.08
C ASP A 47 -11.55 -1.34 -13.05
N TYR A 48 -10.27 -1.09 -12.84
CA TYR A 48 -9.17 -1.64 -13.62
C TYR A 48 -9.13 -3.18 -13.56
N GLN A 49 -9.23 -3.78 -12.37
CA GLN A 49 -9.19 -5.24 -12.21
C GLN A 49 -10.53 -5.90 -12.52
N SER A 50 -11.63 -5.41 -11.96
CA SER A 50 -12.93 -6.09 -12.06
C SER A 50 -13.57 -5.99 -13.45
N LYS A 51 -13.47 -4.82 -14.10
CA LYS A 51 -14.12 -4.59 -15.41
C LYS A 51 -13.22 -5.00 -16.58
N LYS A 52 -11.90 -4.79 -16.47
CA LYS A 52 -10.95 -5.06 -17.56
C LYS A 52 -10.07 -6.29 -17.35
N LYS A 53 -10.04 -6.86 -16.14
CA LYS A 53 -9.20 -8.03 -15.80
C LYS A 53 -7.73 -7.82 -16.12
N LEU A 54 -7.23 -6.60 -15.87
CA LEU A 54 -5.85 -6.22 -16.12
C LEU A 54 -4.99 -6.43 -14.88
N PHE A 55 -3.70 -6.69 -15.10
CA PHE A 55 -2.77 -7.13 -14.08
C PHE A 55 -2.06 -5.97 -13.37
N TYR A 56 -2.13 -5.92 -12.06
CA TYR A 56 -1.54 -4.92 -11.18
C TYR A 56 -0.53 -5.55 -10.22
N VAL A 57 0.71 -5.06 -10.23
CA VAL A 57 1.74 -5.40 -9.23
C VAL A 57 1.99 -4.21 -8.31
N SER A 58 1.94 -4.46 -7.00
CA SER A 58 2.41 -3.49 -6.00
C SER A 58 3.77 -3.92 -5.46
N ILE A 59 4.71 -2.99 -5.40
CA ILE A 59 6.05 -3.20 -4.83
C ILE A 59 6.18 -2.29 -3.61
N LEU A 60 6.23 -2.87 -2.43
CA LEU A 60 6.29 -2.19 -1.15
C LEU A 60 7.75 -1.97 -0.74
N THR A 61 8.18 -0.71 -0.72
CA THR A 61 9.52 -0.33 -0.29
C THR A 61 9.50 0.37 1.06
N SER A 62 10.68 0.62 1.62
CA SER A 62 10.81 1.19 2.96
C SER A 62 10.80 2.73 2.95
N PRO A 63 9.96 3.40 3.75
CA PRO A 63 8.81 2.87 4.49
C PRO A 63 7.54 2.82 3.63
N THR A 64 6.61 1.89 3.89
CA THR A 64 5.24 1.94 3.36
C THR A 64 4.22 1.84 4.49
N THR A 65 3.67 2.98 4.91
CA THR A 65 2.78 3.03 6.07
C THR A 65 1.44 3.73 5.87
N GLY A 66 0.52 3.47 6.79
CA GLY A 66 -0.75 4.18 6.93
C GLY A 66 -1.66 4.00 5.72
N GLY A 67 -2.07 5.14 5.14
CA GLY A 67 -3.09 5.15 4.09
C GLY A 67 -2.67 4.42 2.82
N VAL A 68 -1.38 4.37 2.48
CA VAL A 68 -0.91 3.64 1.28
C VAL A 68 -1.04 2.13 1.50
N THR A 69 -0.59 1.63 2.65
CA THR A 69 -0.71 0.22 3.04
C THR A 69 -2.16 -0.21 3.19
N ALA A 70 -3.06 0.70 3.60
CA ALA A 70 -4.50 0.45 3.69
C ALA A 70 -5.30 0.77 2.41
N SER A 71 -4.62 1.00 1.28
CA SER A 71 -5.26 1.23 -0.01
C SER A 71 -4.47 0.55 -1.12
N PHE A 72 -4.08 1.29 -2.17
CA PHE A 72 -3.52 0.74 -3.40
C PHE A 72 -2.24 -0.08 -3.20
N GLY A 73 -1.49 0.11 -2.11
CA GLY A 73 -0.31 -0.73 -1.81
C GLY A 73 -0.66 -2.20 -1.58
N MET A 74 -1.86 -2.50 -1.09
CA MET A 74 -2.27 -3.88 -0.75
C MET A 74 -3.42 -4.40 -1.64
N LEU A 75 -3.63 -3.75 -2.79
CA LEU A 75 -4.66 -4.14 -3.77
C LEU A 75 -4.07 -4.71 -5.06
N GLY A 76 -2.78 -5.03 -5.07
CA GLY A 76 -2.13 -5.70 -6.20
C GLY A 76 -2.64 -7.12 -6.39
N ASP A 77 -2.65 -7.60 -7.63
CA ASP A 77 -2.79 -9.03 -7.94
C ASP A 77 -1.56 -9.80 -7.43
N ILE A 78 -0.39 -9.16 -7.47
CA ILE A 78 0.84 -9.60 -6.80
C ILE A 78 1.37 -8.44 -5.96
N ILE A 79 1.69 -8.72 -4.71
CA ILE A 79 2.26 -7.77 -3.76
C ILE A 79 3.67 -8.25 -3.40
N ILE A 80 4.66 -7.49 -3.83
CA ILE A 80 6.09 -7.73 -3.59
C ILE A 80 6.54 -6.79 -2.48
N ALA A 81 7.35 -7.24 -1.53
CA ALA A 81 8.02 -6.35 -0.58
C ALA A 81 9.52 -6.36 -0.80
N GLU A 82 10.23 -5.25 -0.60
CA GLU A 82 11.69 -5.28 -0.57
C GLU A 82 12.21 -5.89 0.75
N PRO A 83 13.37 -6.57 0.74
CA PRO A 83 14.01 -7.06 1.96
C PRO A 83 14.21 -5.94 2.99
N ASN A 84 13.95 -6.24 4.26
CA ASN A 84 14.01 -5.31 5.39
C ASN A 84 13.09 -4.09 5.29
N ALA A 85 12.11 -4.08 4.37
CA ALA A 85 11.21 -2.95 4.24
C ALA A 85 10.32 -2.81 5.48
N TYR A 86 10.16 -1.56 5.95
CA TYR A 86 9.24 -1.25 7.06
C TYR A 86 7.83 -1.00 6.52
N ILE A 87 6.92 -1.94 6.77
CA ILE A 87 5.56 -1.93 6.24
C ILE A 87 4.57 -2.00 7.41
N ALA A 88 3.67 -1.03 7.52
CA ALA A 88 2.78 -0.95 8.68
C ALA A 88 1.54 -0.09 8.46
N PHE A 89 0.36 -0.55 8.89
CA PHE A 89 -0.79 0.37 8.97
C PHE A 89 -0.58 1.45 10.04
N ALA A 90 -0.37 1.05 11.29
CA ALA A 90 -0.03 1.95 12.39
C ALA A 90 1.46 1.82 12.74
N GLY A 91 2.14 2.95 12.95
CA GLY A 91 3.55 2.92 13.33
C GLY A 91 3.78 2.38 14.74
N LYS A 92 4.95 1.76 14.97
CA LYS A 92 5.38 1.19 16.26
C LYS A 92 5.01 2.06 17.46
N ARG A 93 5.39 3.35 17.42
CA ARG A 93 5.12 4.33 18.48
C ARG A 93 3.63 4.41 18.87
N VAL A 94 2.74 4.44 17.89
CA VAL A 94 1.29 4.58 18.14
C VAL A 94 0.77 3.31 18.82
N ILE A 95 1.19 2.14 18.33
CA ILE A 95 0.79 0.84 18.91
C ILE A 95 1.23 0.74 20.37
N GLU A 96 2.48 1.10 20.68
CA GLU A 96 3.02 1.03 22.04
C GLU A 96 2.31 2.00 22.99
N GLN A 97 2.03 3.22 22.54
CA GLN A 97 1.33 4.22 23.33
C GLN A 97 -0.11 3.81 23.67
N THR A 98 -0.80 3.16 22.72
CA THR A 98 -2.18 2.68 22.88
C THR A 98 -2.25 1.43 23.75
N LEU A 99 -1.41 0.43 23.48
CA LEU A 99 -1.47 -0.88 24.15
C LEU A 99 -0.68 -0.94 25.46
N LYS A 100 0.15 0.07 25.75
CA LYS A 100 1.07 0.10 26.92
C LYS A 100 1.98 -1.13 26.98
N LYS A 101 2.36 -1.65 25.82
CA LYS A 101 3.24 -2.81 25.64
C LYS A 101 4.26 -2.51 24.56
N THR A 102 5.47 -3.05 24.70
CA THR A 102 6.51 -2.96 23.68
C THR A 102 6.14 -3.78 22.47
N VAL A 103 6.29 -3.20 21.28
CA VAL A 103 6.15 -3.94 20.02
C VAL A 103 7.45 -4.68 19.76
N PRO A 104 7.42 -6.02 19.56
CA PRO A 104 8.62 -6.79 19.28
C PRO A 104 9.39 -6.23 18.08
N ASP A 105 10.71 -6.19 18.19
CA ASP A 105 11.55 -5.73 17.08
C ASP A 105 11.40 -6.65 15.87
N GLY A 106 11.38 -6.05 14.68
CA GLY A 106 11.15 -6.75 13.43
C GLY A 106 9.70 -7.12 13.14
N SER A 107 8.73 -6.88 14.04
CA SER A 107 7.32 -7.26 13.81
C SER A 107 6.63 -6.52 12.66
N GLN A 108 7.27 -5.49 12.11
CA GLN A 108 6.79 -4.68 10.98
C GLN A 108 7.80 -4.69 9.81
N ALA A 109 8.79 -5.59 9.85
CA ALA A 109 9.71 -5.83 8.75
C ALA A 109 9.07 -6.77 7.72
N ALA A 110 9.48 -6.65 6.46
CA ALA A 110 8.97 -7.43 5.34
C ALA A 110 9.00 -8.95 5.63
N GLU A 111 10.12 -9.45 6.15
CA GLU A 111 10.34 -10.87 6.46
C GLU A 111 9.31 -11.41 7.45
N TYR A 112 9.07 -10.67 8.54
CA TYR A 112 8.09 -11.07 9.54
C TYR A 112 6.68 -11.10 8.95
N LEU A 113 6.32 -10.10 8.14
CA LEU A 113 4.99 -9.96 7.54
C LEU A 113 4.74 -10.96 6.42
N PHE A 114 5.78 -11.33 5.66
CA PHE A 114 5.72 -12.41 4.67
C PHE A 114 5.42 -13.75 5.32
N HIS A 115 6.05 -14.08 6.45
CA HIS A 115 5.68 -15.27 7.24
C HIS A 115 4.24 -15.24 7.77
N LYS A 116 3.58 -14.06 7.78
CA LYS A 116 2.16 -13.90 8.12
C LYS A 116 1.25 -13.92 6.88
N GLY A 117 1.80 -14.08 5.68
CA GLY A 117 1.04 -14.17 4.43
C GLY A 117 0.56 -12.82 3.90
N LEU A 118 1.23 -11.71 4.24
CA LEU A 118 0.84 -10.38 3.71
C LEU A 118 1.31 -10.13 2.27
N PHE A 119 2.35 -10.82 1.80
CA PHE A 119 2.99 -10.58 0.49
C PHE A 119 3.23 -11.91 -0.24
N ASP A 120 3.40 -11.82 -1.56
CA ASP A 120 3.59 -12.97 -2.44
C ASP A 120 5.08 -13.36 -2.58
N PRO A 121 5.99 -12.41 -2.90
CA PRO A 121 7.42 -12.56 -2.64
C PRO A 121 8.05 -11.39 -1.84
N ILE A 122 9.27 -11.64 -1.34
CA ILE A 122 10.24 -10.63 -0.87
C ILE A 122 11.47 -10.65 -1.77
#